data_AF-A0A2V8GXF9-F1
#
_entry.id   AF-A0A2V8GXF9-F1
#
_cell.length_a   1.000
_cell.length_b   1.000
_cell.length_c   1.000
_cell.angle_alpha   90.00
_cell.angle_beta   90.00
_cell.angle_gamma   90.00
#
_symmetry.space_group_name_H-M   'P 1'
#
loop_
_entity.id
_entity.type
_entity.pdbx_description
1 polymer ?
#
loop_
_entity_poly.entity_id
_entity_poly.type
_entity_poly.pdbx_seq_one_letter_code
_entity_poly.pdbx_strand_id
1 'polypeptide(L)'
;MQEHRLHRGWLGGAVVCAAAVIGSSPYIGDIRSAILAAFPTQFRLIIGGAIATAVIAALVYALGSIRDRRAWRYTGLGVAIGGAVLYARLVATGNLLVDVVEHVHFVEYGVIAWLFYRAWLPLDDGAAIIWALLAGTLAGIVDESVQAYIPGRVGEAHDIFLNLVSVTCGLCFAASVDPPARFSIPLVRRVLRPIAYGVSVVLLAFAGFFHADAQTLLAESTDRANRWRSNPPTEMRRLSHEDQYLSEALWHVQERNRAWGAGDQFSAWRENLILERFYAPVLDTPTFASRTPSRWPAPQRDDAAARIASDPGIYISRAAPYPIYTWSPMVFWLGVALVIAAVMTAC
;
A
#
# COMPACT_ATOMS: atom_id res chain seq x y z
N MET A 1 -33.08 -24.82 -10.29
CA MET A 1 -32.07 -23.80 -9.93
C MET A 1 -32.78 -22.71 -9.17
N GLN A 2 -32.68 -22.66 -7.85
CA GLN A 2 -33.02 -21.42 -7.14
C GLN A 2 -32.04 -20.36 -7.62
N GLU A 3 -32.54 -19.19 -8.05
CA GLU A 3 -31.68 -18.06 -8.33
C GLU A 3 -31.04 -17.65 -7.00
N HIS A 4 -29.80 -18.07 -6.77
CA HIS A 4 -28.99 -17.55 -5.65
C HIS A 4 -28.75 -16.07 -5.92
N ARG A 5 -29.64 -15.23 -5.40
CA ARG A 5 -29.59 -13.79 -5.58
C ARG A 5 -28.57 -13.22 -4.61
N LEU A 6 -27.65 -12.43 -5.15
CA LEU A 6 -26.75 -11.56 -4.39
C LEU A 6 -27.56 -10.78 -3.35
N HIS A 7 -27.04 -10.68 -2.12
CA HIS A 7 -27.69 -9.89 -1.10
C HIS A 7 -27.39 -8.41 -1.34
N ARG A 8 -28.18 -7.77 -2.19
CA ARG A 8 -27.97 -6.39 -2.68
C ARG A 8 -27.67 -5.37 -1.57
N GLY A 9 -28.32 -5.51 -0.42
CA GLY A 9 -28.08 -4.64 0.74
C GLY A 9 -26.66 -4.79 1.32
N TRP A 10 -26.14 -6.02 1.41
CA TRP A 10 -24.77 -6.27 1.87
C TRP A 10 -23.76 -5.78 0.85
N LEU A 11 -24.03 -6.00 -0.45
CA LEU A 11 -23.15 -5.50 -1.51
C LEU A 11 -23.07 -3.97 -1.50
N GLY A 12 -24.22 -3.29 -1.40
CA GLY A 12 -24.27 -1.84 -1.29
C GLY A 12 -23.52 -1.33 -0.05
N GLY A 13 -23.71 -1.98 1.10
CA GLY A 13 -22.99 -1.65 2.33
C GLY A 13 -21.48 -1.84 2.20
N ALA A 14 -21.03 -2.94 1.58
CA ALA A 14 -19.62 -3.22 1.34
C ALA A 14 -18.98 -2.16 0.43
N VAL A 15 -19.65 -1.80 -0.67
CA VAL A 15 -19.18 -0.77 -1.62
C VAL A 15 -19.12 0.60 -0.94
N VAL A 16 -20.14 0.98 -0.18
CA VAL A 16 -20.17 2.25 0.57
C VAL A 16 -19.04 2.29 1.60
N CYS A 17 -18.82 1.19 2.34
CA CYS A 17 -17.74 1.12 3.32
C CYS A 17 -16.37 1.24 2.66
N ALA A 18 -16.12 0.52 1.56
CA ALA A 18 -14.88 0.63 0.81
C ALA A 18 -14.66 2.05 0.26
N ALA A 19 -15.70 2.66 -0.32
CA ALA A 19 -15.64 4.04 -0.79
C ALA A 19 -15.41 5.05 0.34
N ALA A 20 -15.93 4.80 1.54
CA ALA A 20 -15.69 5.63 2.71
C ALA A 20 -14.24 5.54 3.21
N VAL A 21 -13.65 4.34 3.24
CA VAL A 21 -12.23 4.15 3.54
C VAL A 21 -11.37 4.91 2.54
N ILE A 22 -11.59 4.68 1.24
CA ILE A 22 -10.86 5.35 0.15
C ILE A 22 -11.02 6.88 0.23
N GLY A 23 -12.26 7.37 0.41
CA GLY A 23 -12.54 8.80 0.50
C GLY A 23 -12.01 9.47 1.78
N SER A 24 -11.71 8.69 2.82
CA SER A 24 -11.17 9.20 4.08
C SER A 24 -9.65 9.37 4.06
N SER A 25 -8.95 8.71 3.14
CA SER A 25 -7.48 8.70 3.06
C SER A 25 -6.82 10.09 3.11
N PRO A 26 -7.36 11.18 2.50
CA PRO A 26 -6.72 12.50 2.58
C PRO A 26 -6.76 13.11 3.99
N TYR A 27 -7.68 12.65 4.84
CA TYR A 27 -7.92 13.18 6.18
C TYR A 27 -7.22 12.37 7.27
N ILE A 28 -6.83 11.12 7.00
CA ILE A 28 -6.20 10.24 7.99
C ILE A 28 -4.89 10.85 8.52
N GLY A 29 -4.11 11.51 7.67
CA GLY A 29 -2.88 12.22 8.09
C GLY A 29 -3.15 13.35 9.09
N ASP A 30 -4.18 14.16 8.84
CA ASP A 30 -4.61 15.26 9.70
C ASP A 30 -5.15 14.73 11.03
N ILE A 31 -6.01 13.70 10.98
CA ILE A 31 -6.57 13.05 12.17
C ILE A 31 -5.44 12.46 13.03
N ARG A 32 -4.49 11.74 12.41
CA ARG A 32 -3.33 11.18 13.11
C ARG A 32 -2.53 12.28 13.79
N SER A 33 -2.23 13.36 13.07
CA SER A 33 -1.46 14.49 13.59
C SER A 33 -2.18 15.20 14.73
N ALA A 34 -3.50 15.36 14.63
CA ALA A 34 -4.31 15.93 15.69
C ALA A 34 -4.33 15.06 16.97
N ILE A 35 -4.48 13.73 16.83
CA ILE A 35 -4.43 12.81 17.98
C ILE A 35 -3.03 12.80 18.59
N LEU A 36 -1.98 12.76 17.79
CA LEU A 36 -0.60 12.78 18.27
C LEU A 36 -0.26 14.08 18.99
N ALA A 37 -0.75 15.23 18.50
CA ALA A 37 -0.58 16.53 19.15
C ALA A 37 -1.36 16.61 20.48
N ALA A 38 -2.58 16.08 20.53
CA ALA A 38 -3.40 16.07 21.74
C ALA A 38 -2.90 15.08 22.80
N PHE A 39 -2.36 13.92 22.37
CA PHE A 39 -2.02 12.80 23.23
C PHE A 39 -0.66 12.17 22.87
N PRO A 40 0.46 12.93 22.94
CA PRO A 40 1.75 12.47 22.43
C PRO A 40 2.24 11.19 23.09
N THR A 41 2.01 11.04 24.40
CA THR A 41 2.44 9.85 25.17
C THR A 41 1.45 8.69 25.10
N GLN A 42 0.18 8.95 24.79
CA GLN A 42 -0.91 7.96 24.79
C GLN A 42 -1.35 7.55 23.39
N PHE A 43 -0.91 8.22 22.32
CA PHE A 43 -1.27 7.93 20.93
C PHE A 43 -1.21 6.42 20.62
N ARG A 44 -0.09 5.79 21.01
CA ARG A 44 0.11 4.34 20.85
C ARG A 44 -0.94 3.51 21.58
N LEU A 45 -1.23 3.83 22.83
CA LEU A 45 -2.16 3.08 23.66
C LEU A 45 -3.60 3.26 23.15
N ILE A 46 -3.95 4.45 22.66
CA ILE A 46 -5.28 4.75 22.12
C ILE A 46 -5.51 3.95 20.84
N ILE A 47 -4.63 4.09 19.83
CA ILE A 47 -4.83 3.42 18.54
C ILE A 47 -4.64 1.90 18.68
N GLY A 48 -3.54 1.48 19.32
CA GLY A 48 -3.28 0.05 19.55
C GLY A 48 -4.35 -0.62 20.42
N GLY A 49 -4.86 0.09 21.43
CA GLY A 49 -5.96 -0.39 22.27
C GLY A 49 -7.27 -0.51 21.51
N ALA A 50 -7.59 0.44 20.63
CA ALA A 50 -8.78 0.36 19.77
C ALA A 50 -8.71 -0.84 18.82
N ILE A 51 -7.58 -1.03 18.13
CA ILE A 51 -7.34 -2.18 17.26
C ILE A 51 -7.44 -3.49 18.05
N ALA A 52 -6.74 -3.60 19.18
CA ALA A 52 -6.76 -4.80 20.01
C ALA A 52 -8.17 -5.13 20.50
N THR A 53 -8.94 -4.12 20.91
CA THR A 53 -10.33 -4.29 21.35
C THR A 53 -11.21 -4.82 20.22
N ALA A 54 -11.08 -4.25 19.01
CA ALA A 54 -11.83 -4.71 17.83
C ALA A 54 -11.48 -6.17 17.47
N VAL A 55 -10.19 -6.52 17.47
CA VAL A 55 -9.72 -7.88 17.19
C VAL A 55 -10.21 -8.86 18.26
N ILE A 56 -10.10 -8.53 19.54
CA ILE A 56 -10.59 -9.39 20.65
C ILE A 56 -12.10 -9.59 20.54
N ALA A 57 -12.86 -8.53 20.28
CA ALA A 57 -14.31 -8.63 20.11
C ALA A 57 -14.68 -9.56 18.93
N ALA A 58 -13.99 -9.41 17.80
CA ALA A 58 -14.17 -10.29 16.64
C ALA A 58 -13.83 -11.76 16.97
N LEU A 59 -12.73 -12.01 17.70
CA LEU A 59 -12.34 -13.35 18.13
C LEU A 59 -13.34 -13.97 19.10
N VAL A 60 -13.82 -13.22 20.10
CA VAL A 60 -14.85 -13.71 21.03
C VAL A 60 -16.13 -14.08 20.27
N TYR A 61 -16.55 -13.23 19.32
CA TYR A 61 -17.69 -13.52 18.44
C TYR A 61 -17.45 -14.78 17.59
N ALA A 62 -16.27 -14.93 17.00
CA ALA A 62 -15.90 -16.10 16.21
C ALA A 62 -15.95 -17.40 17.06
N LEU A 63 -15.31 -17.39 18.23
CA LEU A 63 -15.29 -18.54 19.14
C LEU A 63 -16.71 -18.90 19.62
N GLY A 64 -17.57 -17.91 19.90
CA GLY A 64 -18.96 -18.14 20.32
C GLY A 64 -19.89 -18.65 19.21
N SER A 65 -19.57 -18.36 17.94
CA SER A 65 -20.38 -18.75 16.78
C SER A 65 -20.00 -20.13 16.21
N ILE A 66 -18.80 -20.65 16.50
CA ILE A 66 -18.34 -21.96 16.04
C ILE A 66 -19.00 -23.08 16.86
N ARG A 67 -20.03 -23.73 16.29
CA ARG A 67 -20.75 -24.84 16.95
C ARG A 67 -20.52 -26.18 16.26
N ASP A 68 -20.49 -26.19 14.93
CA ASP A 68 -20.27 -27.33 14.05
C ASP A 68 -18.85 -27.29 13.44
N ARG A 69 -18.41 -28.38 12.81
CA ARG A 69 -17.15 -28.46 12.02
C ARG A 69 -15.93 -27.84 12.73
N ARG A 70 -15.87 -27.99 14.06
CA ARG A 70 -14.96 -27.24 14.95
C ARG A 70 -13.50 -27.29 14.52
N ALA A 71 -12.99 -28.50 14.23
CA ALA A 71 -11.59 -28.67 13.85
C ALA A 71 -11.22 -27.81 12.62
N TRP A 72 -11.99 -27.92 11.54
CA TRP A 72 -11.77 -27.13 10.32
C TRP A 72 -11.88 -25.62 10.57
N ARG A 73 -12.93 -25.19 11.29
CA ARG A 73 -13.19 -23.77 11.56
C ARG A 73 -12.12 -23.16 12.47
N TYR A 74 -11.64 -23.90 13.47
CA TYR A 74 -10.51 -23.46 14.30
C TYR A 74 -9.19 -23.47 13.54
N THR A 75 -8.96 -24.43 12.63
CA THR A 75 -7.80 -24.40 11.75
C THR A 75 -7.81 -23.16 10.86
N GLY A 76 -8.94 -22.85 10.22
CA GLY A 76 -9.07 -21.65 9.38
C GLY A 76 -8.86 -20.36 10.17
N LEU A 77 -9.38 -20.28 11.41
CA LEU A 77 -9.15 -19.16 12.31
C LEU A 77 -7.66 -19.05 12.71
N GLY A 78 -7.02 -20.19 13.01
CA GLY A 78 -5.59 -20.25 13.30
C GLY A 78 -4.72 -19.81 12.11
N VAL A 79 -5.10 -20.18 10.88
CA VAL A 79 -4.44 -19.72 9.65
C VAL A 79 -4.61 -18.21 9.48
N ALA A 80 -5.81 -17.67 9.70
CA ALA A 80 -6.04 -16.23 9.60
C ALA A 80 -5.19 -15.44 10.61
N ILE A 81 -5.18 -15.85 11.88
CA ILE A 81 -4.40 -15.18 12.94
C ILE A 81 -2.90 -15.38 12.72
N GLY A 82 -2.47 -16.61 12.42
CA GLY A 82 -1.07 -16.93 12.17
C GLY A 82 -0.52 -16.17 10.96
N GLY A 83 -1.30 -16.07 9.88
CA GLY A 83 -0.97 -15.29 8.69
C GLY A 83 -0.84 -13.80 9.00
N ALA A 84 -1.80 -13.22 9.74
CA ALA A 84 -1.74 -11.82 10.16
C ALA A 84 -0.52 -11.52 11.05
N VAL A 85 -0.24 -12.37 12.05
CA VAL A 85 0.92 -12.21 12.94
C VAL A 85 2.23 -12.37 12.17
N LEU A 86 2.33 -13.37 11.30
CA LEU A 86 3.52 -13.60 10.48
C LEU A 86 3.77 -12.40 9.58
N TYR A 87 2.75 -11.91 8.88
CA TYR A 87 2.86 -10.74 8.01
C TYR A 87 3.31 -9.50 8.78
N ALA A 88 2.64 -9.17 9.88
CA ALA A 88 3.01 -8.03 10.73
C ALA A 88 4.47 -8.11 11.24
N ARG A 89 4.97 -9.33 11.50
CA ARG A 89 6.38 -9.54 11.90
C ARG A 89 7.37 -9.37 10.75
N LEU A 90 7.00 -9.79 9.55
CA LEU A 90 7.85 -9.71 8.36
C LEU A 90 7.98 -8.28 7.83
N VAL A 91 6.96 -7.45 8.03
CA VAL A 91 6.90 -6.09 7.49
C VAL A 91 7.24 -5.01 8.53
N ALA A 92 7.30 -5.37 9.83
CA ALA A 92 7.65 -4.43 10.90
C ALA A 92 8.92 -3.62 10.59
N THR A 93 8.75 -2.30 10.51
CA THR A 93 9.82 -1.34 10.20
C THR A 93 10.64 -0.98 11.43
N GLY A 94 10.11 -1.25 12.62
CA GLY A 94 10.64 -0.77 13.90
C GLY A 94 10.25 0.68 14.20
N ASN A 95 9.63 1.38 13.23
CA ASN A 95 8.99 2.67 13.46
C ASN A 95 7.54 2.45 13.84
N LEU A 96 7.25 2.60 15.14
CA LEU A 96 5.92 2.40 15.70
C LEU A 96 4.81 3.21 15.02
N LEU A 97 5.10 4.40 14.50
CA LEU A 97 4.08 5.22 13.82
C LEU A 97 3.70 4.67 12.45
N VAL A 98 4.66 4.04 11.75
CA VAL A 98 4.44 3.38 10.46
C VAL A 98 3.71 2.07 10.70
N ASP A 99 4.25 1.22 11.59
CA ASP A 99 3.68 -0.09 11.90
C ASP A 99 2.22 0.02 12.39
N VAL A 100 1.88 1.05 13.19
CA VAL A 100 0.48 1.24 13.65
C VAL A 100 -0.46 1.58 12.49
N VAL A 101 -0.04 2.39 11.53
CA VAL A 101 -0.86 2.72 10.35
C VAL A 101 -1.10 1.48 9.50
N GLU A 102 -0.05 0.69 9.27
CA GLU A 102 -0.16 -0.59 8.55
C GLU A 102 -1.13 -1.55 9.25
N HIS A 103 -1.11 -1.64 10.58
CA HIS A 103 -2.07 -2.46 11.33
C HIS A 103 -3.51 -1.97 11.20
N VAL A 104 -3.75 -0.65 11.16
CA VAL A 104 -5.08 -0.10 10.91
C VAL A 104 -5.56 -0.53 9.53
N HIS A 105 -4.73 -0.30 8.50
CA HIS A 105 -5.02 -0.69 7.11
C HIS A 105 -5.33 -2.19 7.02
N PHE A 106 -4.52 -3.02 7.69
CA PHE A 106 -4.73 -4.46 7.74
C PHE A 106 -6.09 -4.84 8.32
N VAL A 107 -6.57 -4.17 9.38
CA VAL A 107 -7.89 -4.46 9.95
C VAL A 107 -9.01 -3.95 9.04
N GLU A 108 -8.86 -2.75 8.47
CA GLU A 108 -9.85 -2.13 7.57
C GLU A 108 -10.14 -3.03 6.36
N TYR A 109 -9.10 -3.54 5.69
CA TYR A 109 -9.27 -4.43 4.55
C TYR A 109 -9.79 -5.82 4.93
N GLY A 110 -9.52 -6.29 6.16
CA GLY A 110 -10.13 -7.50 6.70
C GLY A 110 -11.64 -7.35 6.89
N VAL A 111 -12.10 -6.16 7.33
CA VAL A 111 -13.52 -5.82 7.45
C VAL A 111 -14.18 -5.68 6.08
N ILE A 112 -13.53 -5.00 5.13
CA ILE A 112 -14.01 -4.89 3.74
C ILE A 112 -14.20 -6.29 3.12
N ALA A 113 -13.22 -7.17 3.30
CA ALA A 113 -13.28 -8.54 2.83
C ALA A 113 -14.45 -9.32 3.45
N TRP A 114 -14.67 -9.18 4.77
CA TRP A 114 -15.82 -9.77 5.45
C TRP A 114 -17.15 -9.24 4.89
N LEU A 115 -17.30 -7.94 4.68
CA LEU A 115 -18.54 -7.34 4.13
C LEU A 115 -18.84 -7.84 2.71
N PHE A 116 -17.82 -7.88 1.84
CA PHE A 116 -17.97 -8.46 0.51
C PHE A 116 -18.31 -9.94 0.58
N TYR A 117 -17.66 -10.70 1.47
CA TYR A 117 -18.01 -12.10 1.69
C TYR A 117 -19.47 -12.29 2.10
N ARG A 118 -20.01 -11.46 2.99
CA ARG A 118 -21.44 -11.48 3.36
C ARG A 118 -22.36 -11.23 2.17
N ALA A 119 -21.95 -10.39 1.22
CA ALA A 119 -22.73 -10.08 0.02
C ALA A 119 -22.86 -11.29 -0.93
N TRP A 120 -21.80 -12.09 -1.03
CA TRP A 120 -21.73 -13.27 -1.90
C TRP A 120 -22.01 -14.61 -1.21
N LEU A 121 -22.04 -14.67 0.12
CA LEU A 121 -22.33 -15.88 0.89
C LEU A 121 -23.61 -16.63 0.42
N PRO A 122 -24.70 -15.98 -0.03
CA PRO A 122 -25.86 -16.69 -0.56
C PRO A 122 -25.60 -17.58 -1.79
N LEU A 123 -24.44 -17.46 -2.46
CA LEU A 123 -24.01 -18.42 -3.49
C LEU A 123 -23.77 -19.82 -2.91
N ASP A 124 -23.43 -19.90 -1.60
CA ASP A 124 -23.29 -21.13 -0.83
C ASP A 124 -22.20 -22.10 -1.34
N ASP A 125 -21.25 -21.57 -2.13
CA ASP A 125 -20.14 -22.31 -2.71
C ASP A 125 -18.80 -21.54 -2.64
N GLY A 126 -17.72 -22.13 -3.18
CA GLY A 126 -16.39 -21.50 -3.17
C GLY A 126 -16.31 -20.21 -3.99
N ALA A 127 -17.26 -19.94 -4.90
CA ALA A 127 -17.26 -18.70 -5.68
C ALA A 127 -17.51 -17.47 -4.80
N ALA A 128 -18.19 -17.62 -3.65
CA ALA A 128 -18.38 -16.54 -2.70
C ALA A 128 -17.05 -15.98 -2.17
N ILE A 129 -16.08 -16.86 -1.93
CA ILE A 129 -14.73 -16.49 -1.46
C ILE A 129 -13.97 -15.80 -2.59
N ILE A 130 -14.02 -16.35 -3.81
CA ILE A 130 -13.33 -15.78 -4.97
C ILE A 130 -13.83 -14.37 -5.28
N TRP A 131 -15.14 -14.16 -5.34
CA TRP A 131 -15.68 -12.84 -5.62
C TRP A 131 -15.33 -11.81 -4.56
N ALA A 132 -15.37 -12.21 -3.29
CA ALA A 132 -14.97 -11.33 -2.20
C ALA A 132 -13.47 -11.00 -2.24
N LEU A 133 -12.60 -11.97 -2.60
CA LEU A 133 -11.18 -11.75 -2.80
C LEU A 133 -10.91 -10.76 -3.94
N LEU A 134 -11.55 -10.96 -5.09
CA LEU A 134 -11.40 -10.08 -6.25
C LEU A 134 -11.89 -8.65 -5.94
N ALA A 135 -13.05 -8.51 -5.30
CA ALA A 135 -13.62 -7.21 -4.93
C ALA A 135 -12.77 -6.49 -3.88
N GLY A 136 -12.34 -7.20 -2.83
CA GLY A 136 -11.47 -6.63 -1.79
C GLY A 136 -10.10 -6.21 -2.36
N THR A 137 -9.50 -7.03 -3.21
CA THR A 137 -8.22 -6.70 -3.87
C THR A 137 -8.37 -5.49 -4.80
N LEU A 138 -9.46 -5.43 -5.58
CA LEU A 138 -9.73 -4.27 -6.43
C LEU A 138 -9.93 -3.00 -5.61
N ALA A 139 -10.61 -3.06 -4.47
CA ALA A 139 -10.73 -1.93 -3.55
C ALA A 139 -9.35 -1.49 -3.02
N GLY A 140 -8.44 -2.43 -2.74
CA GLY A 140 -7.06 -2.14 -2.36
C GLY A 140 -6.28 -1.42 -3.46
N ILE A 141 -6.39 -1.89 -4.70
CA ILE A 141 -5.74 -1.24 -5.85
C ILE A 141 -6.28 0.19 -6.06
N VAL A 142 -7.60 0.36 -5.97
CA VAL A 142 -8.23 1.68 -6.15
C VAL A 142 -7.82 2.63 -5.04
N ASP A 143 -7.75 2.17 -3.79
CA ASP A 143 -7.29 3.00 -2.68
C ASP A 143 -5.87 3.50 -2.90
N GLU A 144 -4.91 2.60 -3.17
CA GLU A 144 -3.53 3.01 -3.43
C GLU A 144 -3.41 3.91 -4.67
N SER A 145 -4.23 3.67 -5.70
CA SER A 145 -4.31 4.56 -6.86
C SER A 145 -4.81 5.97 -6.50
N VAL A 146 -5.72 6.09 -5.54
CA VAL A 146 -6.21 7.39 -5.03
C VAL A 146 -5.19 8.02 -4.09
N GLN A 147 -4.51 7.22 -3.27
CA GLN A 147 -3.46 7.69 -2.37
C GLN A 147 -2.29 8.33 -3.12
N ALA A 148 -1.99 7.90 -4.35
CA ALA A 148 -1.03 8.56 -5.24
C ALA A 148 -1.39 10.03 -5.59
N TYR A 149 -2.60 10.49 -5.27
CA TYR A 149 -3.03 11.89 -5.42
C TYR A 149 -3.09 12.66 -4.09
N ILE A 150 -2.63 12.04 -3.00
CA ILE A 150 -2.59 12.63 -1.67
C ILE A 150 -1.13 13.00 -1.39
N PRO A 151 -0.82 14.29 -1.18
CA PRO A 151 0.55 14.70 -0.97
C PRO A 151 1.22 14.00 0.23
N GLY A 152 2.46 13.57 0.04
CA GLY A 152 3.22 12.85 1.06
C GLY A 152 2.76 11.41 1.27
N ARG A 153 1.90 10.89 0.38
CA ARG A 153 1.59 9.47 0.23
C ARG A 153 1.98 9.05 -1.17
N VAL A 154 2.76 7.98 -1.24
CA VAL A 154 3.07 7.29 -2.48
C VAL A 154 2.11 6.12 -2.57
N GLY A 155 1.46 5.96 -3.72
CA GLY A 155 0.81 4.69 -4.01
C GLY A 155 1.87 3.62 -4.17
N GLU A 156 1.96 2.68 -3.25
CA GLU A 156 2.98 1.63 -3.29
C GLU A 156 2.38 0.25 -3.62
N ALA A 157 3.10 -0.48 -4.47
CA ALA A 157 2.80 -1.89 -4.74
C ALA A 157 2.82 -2.75 -3.47
N HIS A 158 3.66 -2.36 -2.51
CA HIS A 158 3.75 -2.98 -1.20
C HIS A 158 2.41 -2.92 -0.46
N ASP A 159 1.75 -1.76 -0.46
CA ASP A 159 0.48 -1.57 0.22
C ASP A 159 -0.67 -2.32 -0.47
N ILE A 160 -0.64 -2.45 -1.81
CA ILE A 160 -1.57 -3.35 -2.52
C ILE A 160 -1.38 -4.80 -2.05
N PHE A 161 -0.13 -5.25 -1.87
CA PHE A 161 0.14 -6.59 -1.36
C PHE A 161 -0.29 -6.76 0.09
N LEU A 162 -0.10 -5.74 0.93
CA LEU A 162 -0.65 -5.68 2.29
C LEU A 162 -2.16 -5.88 2.27
N ASN A 163 -2.87 -5.14 1.42
CA ASN A 163 -4.31 -5.22 1.24
C ASN A 163 -4.74 -6.62 0.79
N LEU A 164 -4.01 -7.24 -0.14
CA LEU A 164 -4.27 -8.62 -0.57
C LEU A 164 -4.12 -9.63 0.57
N VAL A 165 -3.06 -9.53 1.38
CA VAL A 165 -2.83 -10.41 2.53
C VAL A 165 -3.92 -10.20 3.59
N SER A 166 -4.27 -8.94 3.87
CA SER A 166 -5.36 -8.58 4.76
C SER A 166 -6.69 -9.16 4.31
N VAL A 167 -7.07 -8.97 3.03
CA VAL A 167 -8.30 -9.52 2.44
C VAL A 167 -8.29 -11.04 2.58
N THR A 168 -7.17 -11.70 2.28
CA THR A 168 -7.04 -13.16 2.39
C THR A 168 -7.25 -13.63 3.84
N CYS A 169 -6.60 -13.00 4.81
CA CYS A 169 -6.77 -13.31 6.23
C CYS A 169 -8.21 -13.04 6.71
N GLY A 170 -8.81 -11.93 6.27
CA GLY A 170 -10.20 -11.57 6.53
C GLY A 170 -11.18 -12.59 5.97
N LEU A 171 -10.94 -13.13 4.77
CA LEU A 171 -11.75 -14.20 4.18
C LEU A 171 -11.56 -15.54 4.90
N CYS A 172 -10.35 -15.90 5.29
CA CYS A 172 -10.11 -17.08 6.13
C CYS A 172 -10.85 -16.97 7.46
N PHE A 173 -10.82 -15.80 8.10
CA PHE A 173 -11.58 -15.52 9.31
C PHE A 173 -13.08 -15.62 9.05
N ALA A 174 -13.59 -14.94 8.01
CA ALA A 174 -15.02 -14.91 7.67
C ALA A 174 -15.57 -16.29 7.35
N ALA A 175 -14.89 -17.08 6.51
CA ALA A 175 -15.27 -18.44 6.17
C ALA A 175 -15.12 -19.42 7.35
N SER A 176 -14.30 -19.09 8.35
CA SER A 176 -14.25 -19.86 9.61
C SER A 176 -15.43 -19.54 10.53
N VAL A 177 -15.97 -18.32 10.45
CA VAL A 177 -17.13 -17.87 11.24
C VAL A 177 -18.47 -18.24 10.61
N ASP A 178 -18.57 -18.20 9.29
CA ASP A 178 -19.80 -18.56 8.57
C ASP A 178 -19.43 -19.23 7.24
N PRO A 179 -18.98 -20.50 7.26
CA PRO A 179 -18.50 -21.19 6.07
C PRO A 179 -19.62 -21.37 5.03
N PRO A 180 -19.30 -21.37 3.72
CA PRO A 180 -20.27 -21.80 2.73
C PRO A 180 -20.60 -23.29 2.97
N ALA A 181 -21.75 -23.76 2.50
CA ALA A 181 -22.08 -25.18 2.56
C ALA A 181 -21.05 -26.02 1.79
N ARG A 182 -20.48 -25.46 0.71
CA ARG A 182 -19.48 -26.12 -0.14
C ARG A 182 -18.30 -25.20 -0.38
N PHE A 183 -17.08 -25.73 -0.28
CA PHE A 183 -15.88 -25.00 -0.71
C PHE A 183 -15.52 -25.26 -2.18
N SER A 184 -16.19 -26.21 -2.83
CA SER A 184 -16.01 -26.51 -4.24
C SER A 184 -16.59 -25.40 -5.12
N ILE A 185 -15.91 -25.09 -6.21
CA ILE A 185 -16.45 -24.25 -7.29
C ILE A 185 -16.95 -25.18 -8.39
N PRO A 186 -18.20 -25.04 -8.86
CA PRO A 186 -18.66 -25.83 -9.99
C PRO A 186 -17.84 -25.45 -11.24
N LEU A 187 -17.14 -26.43 -11.81
CA LEU A 187 -16.32 -26.27 -13.02
C LEU A 187 -17.18 -26.23 -14.29
N VAL A 188 -18.15 -25.33 -14.30
CA VAL A 188 -19.03 -25.07 -15.44
C VAL A 188 -18.69 -23.71 -16.03
N ARG A 189 -18.61 -23.63 -17.36
CA ARG A 189 -18.24 -22.39 -18.08
C ARG A 189 -19.05 -21.17 -17.64
N ARG A 190 -20.33 -21.36 -17.30
CA ARG A 190 -21.24 -20.31 -16.83
C ARG A 190 -20.76 -19.63 -15.54
N VAL A 191 -20.02 -20.33 -14.68
CA VAL A 191 -19.48 -19.81 -13.41
C VAL A 191 -18.02 -19.37 -13.59
N LEU A 192 -17.22 -20.16 -14.30
CA LEU A 192 -15.80 -19.86 -14.51
C LEU A 192 -15.58 -18.60 -15.35
N ARG A 193 -16.37 -18.38 -16.42
CA ARG A 193 -16.17 -17.23 -17.32
C ARG A 193 -16.34 -15.87 -16.62
N PRO A 194 -17.37 -15.63 -15.79
CA PRO A 194 -17.44 -14.44 -14.95
C PRO A 194 -16.23 -14.26 -14.02
N ILE A 195 -15.78 -15.34 -13.37
CA ILE A 195 -14.59 -15.29 -12.51
C ILE A 195 -13.35 -14.89 -13.32
N ALA A 196 -13.16 -15.46 -14.51
CA ALA A 196 -12.08 -15.12 -15.43
C ALA A 196 -12.09 -13.63 -15.81
N TYR A 197 -13.27 -13.05 -16.06
CA TYR A 197 -13.41 -11.60 -16.26
C TYR A 197 -13.01 -10.81 -15.02
N GLY A 198 -13.44 -11.23 -13.83
CA GLY A 198 -13.08 -10.58 -12.57
C GLY A 198 -11.56 -10.60 -12.32
N VAL A 199 -10.91 -11.75 -12.53
CA VAL A 199 -9.45 -11.90 -12.46
C VAL A 199 -8.78 -10.97 -13.47
N SER A 200 -9.27 -10.93 -14.71
CA SER A 200 -8.73 -10.06 -15.76
C SER A 200 -8.83 -8.58 -15.40
N VAL A 201 -9.94 -8.14 -14.80
CA VAL A 201 -10.12 -6.77 -14.32
C VAL A 201 -9.11 -6.42 -13.23
N VAL A 202 -8.92 -7.30 -12.24
CA VAL A 202 -7.92 -7.09 -11.17
C VAL A 202 -6.51 -7.03 -11.74
N LEU A 203 -6.15 -7.92 -12.66
CA LEU A 203 -4.84 -7.91 -13.33
C LEU A 203 -4.61 -6.63 -14.13
N LEU A 204 -5.61 -6.16 -14.87
CA LEU A 204 -5.51 -4.90 -15.63
C LEU A 204 -5.39 -3.70 -14.70
N ALA A 205 -6.16 -3.66 -13.61
CA ALA A 205 -6.09 -2.58 -12.64
C ALA A 205 -4.71 -2.52 -11.97
N PHE A 206 -4.19 -3.68 -11.54
CA PHE A 206 -2.84 -3.81 -10.98
C PHE A 206 -1.77 -3.40 -12.00
N ALA A 207 -1.87 -3.88 -13.24
CA ALA A 207 -0.92 -3.52 -14.29
C ALA A 207 -0.95 -2.02 -14.62
N GLY A 208 -2.13 -1.41 -14.64
CA GLY A 208 -2.29 0.03 -14.82
C GLY A 208 -1.65 0.84 -13.69
N PHE A 209 -1.81 0.39 -12.45
CA PHE A 209 -1.15 1.01 -11.28
C PHE A 209 0.38 0.94 -11.38
N PHE A 210 0.93 -0.19 -11.82
CA PHE A 210 2.38 -0.39 -11.94
C PHE A 210 3.04 0.33 -13.11
N HIS A 211 2.26 0.83 -14.06
CA HIS A 211 2.81 1.42 -15.27
C HIS A 211 3.33 2.84 -15.00
N ALA A 212 4.53 2.93 -14.44
CA ALA A 212 5.34 4.15 -14.34
C ALA A 212 6.60 4.02 -15.20
N ASP A 213 6.95 5.06 -15.96
CA ASP A 213 8.06 5.04 -16.91
C ASP A 213 9.35 5.59 -16.27
N ALA A 214 10.31 4.72 -15.96
CA ALA A 214 11.59 5.14 -15.40
C ALA A 214 12.45 5.97 -16.38
N GLN A 215 12.17 5.93 -17.69
CA GLN A 215 12.93 6.71 -18.67
C GLN A 215 12.63 8.22 -18.59
N THR A 216 11.62 8.64 -17.83
CA THR A 216 11.26 10.05 -17.70
C THR A 216 12.09 10.82 -16.67
N LEU A 217 12.82 10.18 -15.74
CA LEU A 217 13.47 10.89 -14.62
C LEU A 217 14.42 12.03 -15.03
N LEU A 218 15.22 11.84 -16.09
CA LEU A 218 16.10 12.91 -16.60
C LEU A 218 15.32 14.03 -17.32
N ALA A 219 14.26 13.66 -18.04
CA ALA A 219 13.37 14.61 -18.69
C ALA A 219 12.57 15.42 -17.65
N GLU A 220 12.09 14.76 -16.60
CA GLU A 220 11.42 15.35 -15.45
C GLU A 220 12.36 16.28 -14.68
N SER A 221 13.60 15.86 -14.41
CA SER A 221 14.61 16.73 -13.79
C SER A 221 14.80 18.03 -14.57
N THR A 222 14.90 17.94 -15.90
CA THR A 222 15.04 19.11 -16.78
C THR A 222 13.79 19.98 -16.80
N ASP A 223 12.60 19.37 -16.90
CA ASP A 223 11.32 20.08 -16.84
C ASP A 223 11.14 20.81 -15.49
N ARG A 224 11.41 20.13 -14.37
CA ARG A 224 11.32 20.70 -13.03
C ARG A 224 12.34 21.81 -12.81
N ALA A 225 13.57 21.64 -13.29
CA ALA A 225 14.59 22.70 -13.27
C ALA A 225 14.09 24.00 -13.92
N ASN A 226 13.34 23.89 -15.02
CA ASN A 226 12.77 25.06 -15.69
C ASN A 226 11.54 25.60 -14.97
N ARG A 227 10.61 24.72 -14.58
CA ARG A 227 9.32 25.09 -13.99
C ARG A 227 9.45 25.68 -12.59
N TRP A 228 10.29 25.10 -11.74
CA TRP A 228 10.39 25.50 -10.33
C TRP A 228 11.22 26.76 -10.11
N ARG A 229 11.98 27.21 -11.12
CA ARG A 229 12.62 28.54 -11.08
C ARG A 229 11.61 29.67 -10.94
N SER A 230 10.45 29.55 -11.59
CA SER A 230 9.39 30.57 -11.55
C SER A 230 8.24 30.19 -10.63
N ASN A 231 7.99 28.89 -10.41
CA ASN A 231 6.89 28.41 -9.56
C ASN A 231 7.33 27.22 -8.70
N PRO A 232 8.07 27.47 -7.61
CA PRO A 232 8.56 26.42 -6.72
C PRO A 232 7.40 25.73 -5.97
N PRO A 233 7.49 24.42 -5.68
CA PRO A 233 6.43 23.64 -5.03
C PRO A 233 6.40 23.92 -3.52
N THR A 234 6.03 25.15 -3.15
CA THR A 234 6.03 25.66 -1.76
C THR A 234 4.74 25.38 -1.01
N GLU A 235 3.67 25.03 -1.73
CA GLU A 235 2.36 24.71 -1.16
C GLU A 235 2.01 23.25 -1.41
N MET A 236 1.50 22.60 -0.36
CA MET A 236 0.95 21.25 -0.43
C MET A 236 -0.57 21.37 -0.64
N ARG A 237 -1.07 20.98 -1.83
CA ARG A 237 -2.50 20.98 -2.14
C ARG A 237 -3.12 19.68 -1.68
N ARG A 238 -4.25 19.69 -0.98
CA ARG A 238 -4.90 18.47 -0.45
C ARG A 238 -5.09 17.33 -1.46
N LEU A 239 -5.39 17.68 -2.71
CA LEU A 239 -5.48 16.75 -3.82
C LEU A 239 -4.57 17.26 -4.94
N SER A 240 -3.46 16.57 -5.13
CA SER A 240 -2.55 16.78 -6.25
C SER A 240 -1.85 15.46 -6.52
N HIS A 241 -1.75 15.08 -7.79
CA HIS A 241 -0.89 13.97 -8.18
C HIS A 241 0.48 14.17 -7.54
N GLU A 242 0.95 13.18 -6.79
CA GLU A 242 2.21 13.27 -6.11
C GLU A 242 3.32 13.51 -7.14
N ASP A 243 4.22 14.45 -6.82
CA ASP A 243 5.42 14.66 -7.62
C ASP A 243 6.48 13.67 -7.13
N GLN A 244 6.45 12.43 -7.64
CA GLN A 244 7.34 11.34 -7.21
C GLN A 244 8.82 11.77 -7.24
N TYR A 245 9.21 12.56 -8.25
CA TYR A 245 10.54 13.17 -8.34
C TYR A 245 10.89 14.02 -7.11
N LEU A 246 9.95 14.84 -6.62
CA LEU A 246 10.14 15.66 -5.42
C LEU A 246 10.17 14.78 -4.16
N SER A 247 9.25 13.82 -4.03
CA SER A 247 9.19 12.92 -2.86
C SER A 247 10.49 12.11 -2.72
N GLU A 248 10.99 11.53 -3.81
CA GLU A 248 12.23 10.77 -3.82
C GLU A 248 13.44 11.64 -3.45
N ALA A 249 13.55 12.83 -4.05
CA ALA A 249 14.59 13.78 -3.69
C ALA A 249 14.55 14.18 -2.21
N LEU A 250 13.36 14.38 -1.63
CA LEU A 250 13.20 14.71 -0.22
C LEU A 250 13.63 13.54 0.68
N TRP A 251 13.39 12.29 0.28
CA TRP A 251 13.93 11.12 1.00
C TRP A 251 15.46 11.08 0.97
N HIS A 252 16.08 11.37 -0.18
CA HIS A 252 17.54 11.48 -0.28
C HIS A 252 18.08 12.63 0.59
N VAL A 253 17.40 13.79 0.65
CA VAL A 253 17.77 14.90 1.56
C VAL A 253 17.70 14.44 3.02
N GLN A 254 16.65 13.71 3.40
CA GLN A 254 16.49 13.18 4.76
C GLN A 254 17.57 12.16 5.12
N GLU A 255 17.86 11.19 4.23
CA GLU A 255 18.93 10.21 4.40
C GLU A 255 20.29 10.89 4.54
N ARG A 256 20.61 11.81 3.63
CA ARG A 256 21.85 12.61 3.67
C ARG A 256 22.02 13.28 5.03
N ASN A 257 20.99 13.99 5.49
CA ASN A 257 21.06 14.75 6.74
C ASN A 257 21.15 13.83 7.97
N ARG A 258 20.46 12.69 7.95
CA ARG A 258 20.53 11.68 9.01
C ARG A 258 21.91 11.00 9.07
N ALA A 259 22.47 10.59 7.93
CA ALA A 259 23.81 10.03 7.85
C ALA A 259 24.85 11.04 8.35
N TRP A 260 24.75 12.30 7.93
CA TRP A 260 25.62 13.38 8.40
C TRP A 260 25.55 13.56 9.93
N GLY A 261 24.33 13.64 10.47
CA GLY A 261 24.11 13.77 11.92
C GLY A 261 24.59 12.57 12.73
N ALA A 262 24.61 11.37 12.13
CA ALA A 262 25.14 10.15 12.74
C ALA A 262 26.67 10.02 12.61
N GLY A 263 27.34 10.95 11.94
CA GLY A 263 28.78 10.88 11.66
C GLY A 263 29.15 9.93 10.51
N ASP A 264 28.17 9.36 9.81
CA ASP A 264 28.37 8.54 8.61
C ASP A 264 28.59 9.45 7.39
N GLN A 265 29.81 9.99 7.30
CA GLN A 265 30.20 10.95 6.28
C GLN A 265 30.16 10.33 4.88
N PHE A 266 30.56 9.06 4.75
CA PHE A 266 30.54 8.34 3.48
C PHE A 266 29.14 8.30 2.88
N SER A 267 28.15 7.79 3.64
CA SER A 267 26.78 7.72 3.14
C SER A 267 26.22 9.12 2.88
N ALA A 268 26.46 10.09 3.77
CA ALA A 268 26.00 11.46 3.57
C ALA A 268 26.52 12.07 2.27
N TRP A 269 27.81 11.91 1.97
CA TRP A 269 28.39 12.41 0.72
C TRP A 269 27.82 11.71 -0.51
N ARG A 270 27.66 10.39 -0.46
CA ARG A 270 27.10 9.62 -1.57
C ARG A 270 25.66 10.02 -1.87
N GLU A 271 24.84 10.22 -0.85
CA GLU A 271 23.49 10.81 -1.01
C GLU A 271 23.53 12.22 -1.60
N ASN A 272 24.46 13.06 -1.14
CA ASN A 272 24.62 14.40 -1.72
C ASN A 272 24.99 14.35 -3.20
N LEU A 273 25.86 13.42 -3.62
CA LEU A 273 26.20 13.24 -5.03
C LEU A 273 25.01 12.76 -5.87
N ILE A 274 24.15 11.88 -5.33
CA ILE A 274 22.90 11.48 -5.99
C ILE A 274 22.00 12.70 -6.18
N LEU A 275 21.80 13.49 -5.11
CA LEU A 275 21.00 14.71 -5.14
C LEU A 275 21.53 15.74 -6.15
N GLU A 276 22.83 16.00 -6.16
CA GLU A 276 23.45 16.94 -7.10
C GLU A 276 23.32 16.48 -8.56
N ARG A 277 23.37 15.17 -8.80
CA ARG A 277 23.33 14.60 -10.14
C ARG A 277 21.91 14.52 -10.72
N PHE A 278 20.94 14.07 -9.93
CA PHE A 278 19.59 13.75 -10.43
C PHE A 278 18.52 14.73 -9.93
N TYR A 279 18.74 15.34 -8.76
CA TYR A 279 17.74 16.12 -8.01
C TYR A 279 18.15 17.58 -7.75
N ALA A 280 19.06 18.14 -8.54
CA ALA A 280 19.57 19.50 -8.35
C ALA A 280 18.46 20.57 -8.16
N PRO A 281 17.34 20.56 -8.91
CA PRO A 281 16.24 21.53 -8.70
C PRO A 281 15.66 21.55 -7.28
N VAL A 282 15.62 20.41 -6.59
CA VAL A 282 15.12 20.30 -5.20
C VAL A 282 16.12 20.90 -4.21
N LEU A 283 17.41 20.81 -4.51
CA LEU A 283 18.44 21.43 -3.68
C LEU A 283 18.41 22.96 -3.74
N ASP A 284 18.01 23.51 -4.89
CA ASP A 284 18.13 24.94 -5.19
C ASP A 284 16.84 25.73 -4.98
N THR A 285 15.69 25.07 -4.86
CA THR A 285 14.41 25.74 -4.69
C THR A 285 13.77 25.44 -3.32
N PRO A 286 13.05 26.41 -2.73
CA PRO A 286 12.17 26.13 -1.60
C PRO A 286 11.10 25.10 -1.97
N THR A 287 10.74 24.24 -1.02
CA THR A 287 9.69 23.24 -1.15
C THR A 287 8.72 23.37 0.02
N PHE A 288 7.58 22.67 -0.04
CA PHE A 288 6.66 22.60 1.11
C PHE A 288 7.35 22.00 2.36
N ALA A 289 8.37 21.15 2.16
CA ALA A 289 9.12 20.51 3.24
C ALA A 289 10.21 21.40 3.83
N SER A 290 10.77 22.31 3.03
CA SER A 290 11.81 23.25 3.47
C SER A 290 11.67 24.60 2.78
N ARG A 291 11.47 25.66 3.57
CA ARG A 291 11.41 27.04 3.06
C ARG A 291 12.76 27.55 2.57
N THR A 292 13.85 26.90 2.95
CA THR A 292 15.20 27.22 2.50
C THR A 292 15.71 26.16 1.52
N PRO A 293 16.53 26.53 0.52
CA PRO A 293 17.22 25.56 -0.33
C PRO A 293 17.96 24.51 0.49
N SER A 294 17.91 23.25 0.05
CA SER A 294 18.51 22.11 0.75
C SER A 294 19.96 21.82 0.31
N ARG A 295 20.53 22.63 -0.58
CA ARG A 295 21.93 22.51 -1.00
C ARG A 295 22.89 22.73 0.18
N TRP A 296 23.90 21.88 0.31
CA TRP A 296 24.98 22.13 1.26
C TRP A 296 25.75 23.41 0.90
N PRO A 297 26.04 24.29 1.88
CA PRO A 297 26.99 25.37 1.69
C PRO A 297 28.35 24.82 1.20
N ALA A 298 29.05 25.56 0.35
CA ALA A 298 30.34 25.14 -0.20
C ALA A 298 31.33 24.66 0.89
N PRO A 299 31.50 25.35 2.05
CA PRO A 299 32.41 24.87 3.10
C PRO A 299 32.03 23.51 3.68
N GLN A 300 30.73 23.24 3.85
CA GLN A 300 30.25 21.94 4.35
C GLN A 300 30.47 20.84 3.31
N ARG A 301 30.20 21.15 2.04
CA ARG A 301 30.41 20.23 0.92
C ARG A 301 31.90 19.87 0.78
N ASP A 302 32.79 20.85 0.88
CA ASP A 302 34.23 20.65 0.77
C ASP A 302 34.79 19.86 1.96
N ASP A 303 34.31 20.12 3.19
CA ASP A 303 34.63 19.32 4.38
C ASP A 303 34.18 17.87 4.23
N ALA A 304 32.95 17.62 3.77
CA ALA A 304 32.45 16.28 3.50
C ALA A 304 33.31 15.54 2.46
N ALA A 305 33.68 16.21 1.37
CA ALA A 305 34.53 15.67 0.33
C ALA A 305 35.93 15.31 0.84
N ALA A 306 36.55 16.21 1.62
CA ALA A 306 37.89 16.02 2.19
C ALA A 306 37.98 14.81 3.13
N ARG A 307 36.89 14.52 3.86
CA ARG A 307 36.83 13.41 4.81
C ARG A 307 36.76 12.02 4.16
N ILE A 308 36.39 11.94 2.88
CA ILE A 308 36.11 10.67 2.19
C ILE A 308 37.19 10.33 1.16
N ALA A 309 38.29 11.09 1.15
CA ALA A 309 39.29 11.25 0.08
C ALA A 309 39.82 9.99 -0.64
N SER A 310 39.44 8.77 -0.27
CA SER A 310 39.86 7.54 -0.95
C SER A 310 38.92 6.33 -0.84
N ASP A 311 37.64 6.43 -0.46
CA ASP A 311 36.78 5.22 -0.35
C ASP A 311 35.92 4.97 -1.62
N PRO A 312 36.28 3.99 -2.47
CA PRO A 312 35.52 3.62 -3.67
C PRO A 312 34.37 2.64 -3.39
N GLY A 313 34.03 2.36 -2.13
CA GLY A 313 33.01 1.40 -1.77
C GLY A 313 31.72 1.52 -2.59
N ILE A 314 31.12 0.37 -2.90
CA ILE A 314 29.79 0.33 -3.52
C ILE A 314 28.81 0.94 -2.53
N TYR A 315 28.16 2.02 -2.94
CA TYR A 315 27.12 2.67 -2.15
C TYR A 315 25.75 2.20 -2.62
N ILE A 316 24.92 1.75 -1.69
CA ILE A 316 23.50 1.47 -1.90
C ILE A 316 22.75 2.47 -1.05
N SER A 317 22.00 3.37 -1.71
CA SER A 317 21.13 4.34 -1.05
C SER A 317 20.16 3.64 -0.11
N ARG A 318 19.98 4.22 1.08
CA ARG A 318 18.90 3.83 2.02
C ARG A 318 17.67 4.73 1.90
N ALA A 319 17.77 5.84 1.15
CA ALA A 319 16.60 6.58 0.75
C ALA A 319 15.77 5.72 -0.20
N ALA A 320 14.53 5.42 0.19
CA ALA A 320 13.60 4.51 -0.47
C ALA A 320 14.22 3.14 -0.79
N PRO A 321 14.26 2.20 0.18
CA PRO A 321 14.92 0.89 0.02
C PRO A 321 14.19 -0.05 -0.97
N TYR A 322 13.30 0.48 -1.81
CA TYR A 322 12.53 -0.28 -2.77
C TYR A 322 13.36 -0.58 -4.02
N PRO A 323 13.40 -1.85 -4.47
CA PRO A 323 14.03 -2.17 -5.73
C PRO A 323 13.28 -1.51 -6.90
N ILE A 324 13.99 -0.71 -7.69
CA ILE A 324 13.46 -0.16 -8.94
C ILE A 324 13.59 -1.21 -10.03
N TYR A 325 12.47 -1.63 -10.58
CA TYR A 325 12.43 -2.58 -11.68
C TYR A 325 12.16 -1.86 -13.00
N THR A 326 13.12 -1.88 -13.92
CA THR A 326 12.95 -1.30 -15.27
C THR A 326 12.56 -2.38 -16.26
N TRP A 327 11.37 -2.25 -16.86
CA TRP A 327 10.84 -3.20 -17.82
C TRP A 327 10.49 -2.45 -19.11
N SER A 328 10.63 -3.11 -20.27
CA SER A 328 10.05 -2.55 -21.50
C SER A 328 8.53 -2.52 -21.34
N PRO A 329 7.86 -1.36 -21.53
CA PRO A 329 6.41 -1.27 -21.47
C PRO A 329 5.70 -2.30 -22.33
N MET A 330 6.23 -2.53 -23.54
CA MET A 330 5.68 -3.53 -24.47
C MET A 330 5.78 -4.95 -23.91
N VAL A 331 6.94 -5.32 -23.33
CA VAL A 331 7.13 -6.66 -22.74
C VAL A 331 6.22 -6.85 -21.54
N PHE A 332 6.09 -5.84 -20.69
CA PHE A 332 5.19 -5.86 -19.53
C PHE A 332 3.73 -6.08 -19.96
N TRP A 333 3.21 -5.23 -20.86
CA TRP A 333 1.83 -5.32 -21.32
C TRP A 333 1.55 -6.58 -22.13
N LEU A 334 2.52 -7.07 -22.92
CA LEU A 334 2.40 -8.37 -23.60
C LEU A 334 2.28 -9.50 -22.58
N GLY A 335 3.09 -9.49 -21.51
CA GLY A 335 3.00 -10.45 -20.41
C GLY A 335 1.61 -10.46 -19.77
N VAL A 336 1.09 -9.28 -19.42
CA VAL A 336 -0.26 -9.13 -18.85
C VAL A 336 -1.33 -9.66 -19.81
N ALA A 337 -1.27 -9.31 -21.09
CA ALA A 337 -2.21 -9.77 -22.10
C ALA A 337 -2.19 -11.29 -22.29
N LEU A 338 -1.01 -11.92 -22.27
CA LEU A 338 -0.85 -13.37 -22.35
C LEU A 338 -1.45 -14.09 -21.13
N VAL A 339 -1.24 -13.56 -19.92
CA VAL A 339 -1.84 -14.12 -18.70
C VAL A 339 -3.37 -14.03 -18.75
N ILE A 340 -3.91 -12.88 -19.16
CA ILE A 340 -5.36 -12.70 -19.32
C ILE A 340 -5.91 -13.66 -20.37
N ALA A 341 -5.25 -13.79 -21.54
CA ALA A 341 -5.67 -14.73 -22.58
C ALA A 341 -5.66 -16.18 -22.08
N ALA A 342 -4.67 -16.58 -21.28
CA ALA A 342 -4.60 -17.91 -20.68
C ALA A 342 -5.76 -18.14 -19.68
N VAL A 343 -6.03 -17.17 -18.79
CA VAL A 343 -7.16 -17.23 -17.85
C VAL A 343 -8.50 -17.33 -18.58
N MET A 344 -8.68 -16.56 -19.66
CA MET A 344 -9.92 -16.53 -20.45
C MET A 344 -10.13 -17.80 -21.28
N THR A 345 -9.06 -18.43 -21.78
CA THR A 345 -9.15 -19.68 -22.58
C THR A 345 -9.37 -20.92 -21.72
N ALA A 346 -8.96 -20.89 -20.45
CA ALA A 346 -9.18 -21.99 -19.51
C ALA A 346 -10.64 -22.12 -19.02
N CYS A 347 -11.50 -21.12 -19.27
CA CYS A 347 -12.85 -21.02 -18.70
C CYS A 347 -13.99 -21.22 -19.73
#